data_AF-A0A2I0LGD0-F1
#
_entry.id   AF-A0A2I0LGD0-F1
#
_cell.length_a   1.000
_cell.length_b   1.000
_cell.length_c   1.000
_cell.angle_alpha   90.00
_cell.angle_beta   90.00
_cell.angle_gamma   90.00
#
_symmetry.space_group_name_H-M   'P 1'
#
loop_
_entity.id
_entity.type
_entity.pdbx_description
1 polymer ?
#
loop_
_entity_poly.entity_id
_entity_poly.type
_entity_poly.pdbx_seq_one_letter_code
_entity_poly.pdbx_strand_id
1 'polypeptide(L)'
;MFRAPCMSQRRLALIFCVSILIVLLVALILLFMFWRSQTGIVYKEPAESCKHSPVRCDGVVDCSQRSDELGCVRFVSDESLLHVYSSTESQWLPVCSSTWDDSFSRKTCQQLGFQNVSQTEYIPLHFSGKSLSVTDERETIQQSLNSSQCLTGKYVSLRCTTCGQRISGRIIGGKETSVAKWPWQVSVQYGPIHICGGTIIGAQWVLTAAHCFFMNSMKILDDWKVYSGVSDLKQHAEGISVSQVIINSNYSDDHDDYDIALMKLSRPLTLSGEVSKPG
;
A
#
# COMPACT_ATOMS: atom_id res chain seq x y z
N MET A 1 -62.97 37.80 -28.67
CA MET A 1 -62.01 38.93 -28.68
C MET A 1 -61.30 38.93 -27.32
N PHE A 2 -60.20 38.18 -27.17
CA PHE A 2 -59.42 38.17 -25.91
C PHE A 2 -58.21 39.09 -26.08
N ARG A 3 -58.18 40.16 -25.29
CA ARG A 3 -57.15 41.20 -25.30
C ARG A 3 -55.97 40.71 -24.45
N ALA A 4 -54.82 40.45 -25.08
CA ALA A 4 -53.61 40.07 -24.35
C ALA A 4 -53.15 41.22 -23.43
N PRO A 5 -52.78 40.95 -22.17
CA PRO A 5 -52.28 41.99 -21.28
C PRO A 5 -50.88 42.44 -21.74
N CYS A 6 -50.77 43.72 -22.08
CA CYS A 6 -49.49 44.36 -22.41
C CYS A 6 -48.63 44.45 -21.14
N MET A 7 -47.66 43.54 -20.99
CA MET A 7 -46.65 43.66 -19.93
C MET A 7 -45.76 44.87 -20.22
N SER A 8 -45.63 45.76 -19.23
CA SER A 8 -44.73 46.91 -19.30
C SER A 8 -43.31 46.48 -19.69
N GLN A 9 -42.70 47.19 -20.64
CA GLN A 9 -41.33 46.98 -21.13
C GLN A 9 -40.30 46.91 -19.98
N ARG A 10 -40.56 47.59 -18.86
CA ARG A 10 -39.73 47.53 -17.64
C ARG A 10 -39.82 46.18 -16.92
N ARG A 11 -40.98 45.50 -16.94
CA ARG A 11 -41.14 44.15 -16.37
C ARG A 11 -40.47 43.08 -17.22
N LEU A 12 -40.53 43.20 -18.55
CA LEU A 12 -39.79 42.33 -19.48
C LEU A 12 -38.27 42.46 -19.29
N ALA A 13 -37.76 43.69 -19.17
CA ALA A 13 -36.35 43.94 -18.89
C ALA A 13 -35.92 43.36 -17.53
N LEU A 14 -36.75 43.49 -16.49
CA LEU A 14 -36.50 42.91 -15.16
C LEU A 14 -36.45 41.38 -15.19
N ILE A 15 -37.41 40.73 -15.87
CA ILE A 15 -37.44 39.26 -16.01
C ILE A 15 -36.18 38.78 -16.76
N PHE A 16 -35.78 39.47 -17.82
CA PHE A 16 -34.57 39.14 -18.56
C PHE A 16 -33.29 39.28 -17.71
N CYS A 17 -33.14 40.39 -16.98
CA CYS A 17 -32.00 40.59 -16.08
C CYS A 17 -31.94 39.54 -14.97
N VAL A 18 -33.07 39.21 -14.34
CA VAL A 18 -33.15 38.15 -13.31
C VAL A 18 -32.82 36.78 -13.91
N SER A 19 -33.28 36.48 -15.13
CA SER A 19 -32.96 35.22 -15.80
C SER A 19 -31.47 35.07 -16.11
N ILE A 20 -30.78 36.15 -16.55
CA ILE A 20 -29.33 36.16 -16.77
C ILE A 20 -28.58 35.94 -15.46
N LEU A 21 -29.00 36.62 -14.39
CA LEU A 21 -28.40 36.48 -13.07
C LEU A 21 -28.50 35.04 -12.56
N ILE A 22 -29.65 34.38 -12.74
CA ILE A 22 -29.84 32.96 -12.38
C ILE A 22 -28.93 32.06 -13.22
N VAL A 23 -28.84 32.27 -14.54
CA VAL A 23 -27.98 31.46 -15.41
C VAL A 23 -26.50 31.60 -15.03
N LEU A 24 -26.04 32.81 -14.72
CA LEU A 24 -24.66 33.06 -14.26
C LEU A 24 -24.39 32.39 -12.91
N LEU A 25 -25.35 32.43 -11.99
CA LEU A 25 -25.23 31.79 -10.68
C LEU A 25 -25.18 30.26 -10.82
N VAL A 26 -26.03 29.68 -11.67
CA VAL A 26 -26.00 28.25 -11.98
C VAL A 26 -24.69 27.85 -12.66
N ALA A 27 -24.19 28.64 -13.62
CA ALA A 27 -22.91 28.37 -14.27
C ALA A 27 -21.72 28.42 -13.29
N LEU A 28 -21.72 29.37 -12.35
CA LEU A 28 -20.73 29.45 -11.27
C LEU A 28 -20.81 28.24 -10.32
N ILE A 29 -22.03 27.80 -9.96
CA ILE A 29 -22.23 26.59 -9.15
C ILE A 29 -21.73 25.35 -9.89
N LEU A 30 -22.04 25.22 -11.19
CA LEU A 30 -21.58 24.09 -12.00
C LEU A 30 -20.06 24.10 -12.18
N LEU A 31 -19.45 25.26 -12.40
CA LEU A 31 -17.99 25.41 -12.45
C LEU A 31 -17.36 25.06 -11.11
N PHE A 32 -17.94 25.51 -9.99
CA PHE A 32 -17.48 25.17 -8.65
C PHE A 32 -17.60 23.67 -8.37
N MET A 33 -18.72 23.05 -8.75
CA MET A 33 -18.91 21.61 -8.63
C MET A 33 -17.96 20.81 -9.53
N PHE A 34 -17.71 21.27 -10.75
CA PHE A 34 -16.78 20.65 -11.69
C PHE A 34 -15.33 20.75 -11.17
N TRP A 35 -14.94 21.91 -10.64
CA TRP A 35 -13.64 22.09 -9.97
C TRP A 35 -13.50 21.22 -8.73
N ARG A 36 -14.54 21.15 -7.89
CA ARG A 36 -14.56 20.30 -6.69
C ARG A 36 -14.55 18.80 -7.03
N SER A 37 -15.04 18.40 -8.19
CA SER A 37 -14.96 17.02 -8.68
C SER A 37 -13.53 16.61 -9.05
N GLN A 38 -12.61 17.56 -9.29
CA GLN A 38 -11.21 17.28 -9.62
C GLN A 38 -10.26 17.31 -8.40
N THR A 39 -10.70 17.78 -7.22
CA THR A 39 -9.93 17.68 -5.97
C THR A 39 -10.04 16.25 -5.42
N GLY A 40 -9.26 15.34 -5.99
CA GLY A 40 -9.49 13.90 -5.93
C GLY A 40 -8.79 13.17 -4.78
N ILE A 41 -9.40 13.10 -3.60
CA ILE A 41 -9.20 11.89 -2.78
C ILE A 41 -9.99 10.78 -3.47
N VAL A 42 -9.28 9.86 -4.14
CA VAL A 42 -9.91 8.66 -4.72
C VAL A 42 -10.26 7.71 -3.58
N TYR A 43 -11.48 7.85 -3.06
CA TYR A 43 -12.08 6.89 -2.12
C TYR A 43 -12.54 5.64 -2.88
N LYS A 44 -11.61 4.74 -3.12
CA LYS A 44 -11.78 3.28 -3.11
C LYS A 44 -10.58 2.69 -3.82
N GLU A 45 -9.85 1.84 -3.12
CA GLU A 45 -9.19 0.73 -3.81
C GLU A 45 -10.25 0.07 -4.72
N PRO A 46 -9.94 -0.15 -6.01
CA PRO A 46 -10.89 -0.81 -6.89
C PRO A 46 -11.33 -2.12 -6.23
N ALA A 47 -12.65 -2.33 -6.12
CA ALA A 47 -13.17 -3.54 -5.53
C ALA A 47 -12.56 -4.73 -6.26
N GLU A 48 -12.03 -5.67 -5.48
CA GLU A 48 -11.42 -6.85 -6.06
C GLU A 48 -12.43 -7.61 -6.90
N SER A 49 -11.99 -8.04 -8.08
CA SER A 49 -12.78 -8.87 -8.98
C SER A 49 -11.92 -10.04 -9.40
N CYS A 50 -12.39 -11.24 -9.09
CA CYS A 50 -11.76 -12.49 -9.48
C CYS A 50 -12.60 -13.21 -10.54
N LYS A 51 -11.96 -14.07 -11.34
CA LYS A 51 -12.65 -14.99 -12.23
C LYS A 51 -13.56 -15.96 -11.43
N HIS A 52 -14.47 -16.64 -12.11
CA HIS A 52 -15.24 -17.74 -11.51
C HIS A 52 -14.28 -18.89 -11.14
N SER A 53 -14.06 -19.09 -9.84
CA SER A 53 -13.16 -20.09 -9.22
C SER A 53 -11.66 -19.74 -9.24
N PRO A 54 -11.22 -18.70 -8.51
CA PRO A 54 -9.80 -18.38 -8.38
C PRO A 54 -9.08 -19.47 -7.58
N VAL A 55 -7.91 -19.89 -8.05
CA VAL A 55 -7.07 -20.86 -7.33
C VAL A 55 -6.02 -20.10 -6.53
N ARG A 56 -5.92 -20.39 -5.23
CA ARG A 56 -4.95 -19.73 -4.38
C ARG A 56 -3.54 -20.28 -4.62
N CYS A 57 -2.59 -19.41 -4.94
CA CYS A 57 -1.15 -19.69 -5.02
C CYS A 57 -0.78 -20.75 -6.05
N ASP A 58 -1.37 -20.69 -7.26
CA ASP A 58 -0.96 -21.53 -8.39
C ASP A 58 -0.04 -20.79 -9.39
N GLY A 59 0.29 -19.54 -9.10
CA GLY A 59 1.10 -18.66 -9.92
C GLY A 59 0.37 -18.06 -11.12
N VAL A 60 -0.94 -18.23 -11.23
CA VAL A 60 -1.78 -17.66 -12.28
C VAL A 60 -2.63 -16.56 -11.68
N VAL A 61 -2.57 -15.35 -12.25
CA VAL A 61 -3.39 -14.25 -11.76
C VAL A 61 -4.85 -14.44 -12.20
N ASP A 62 -5.70 -14.76 -11.23
CA ASP A 62 -7.15 -14.86 -11.36
C ASP A 62 -7.90 -13.66 -10.80
N CYS A 63 -7.31 -12.93 -9.86
CA CYS A 63 -7.88 -11.71 -9.29
C CYS A 63 -7.24 -10.44 -9.86
N SER A 64 -8.03 -9.38 -10.04
CA SER A 64 -7.58 -8.09 -10.56
C SER A 64 -6.45 -7.45 -9.73
N GLN A 65 -6.43 -7.73 -8.43
CA GLN A 65 -5.41 -7.27 -7.49
C GLN A 65 -4.38 -8.36 -7.12
N ARG A 66 -4.40 -9.49 -7.84
CA ARG A 66 -3.53 -10.66 -7.60
C ARG A 66 -3.62 -11.26 -6.19
N SER A 67 -4.72 -11.05 -5.45
CA SER A 67 -4.83 -11.53 -4.06
C SER A 67 -4.71 -13.04 -3.91
N ASP A 68 -5.13 -13.79 -4.92
CA ASP A 68 -4.95 -15.23 -5.08
C ASP A 68 -3.48 -15.64 -5.04
N GLU A 69 -2.59 -14.75 -5.50
CA GLU A 69 -1.14 -14.97 -5.57
C GLU A 69 -0.35 -14.22 -4.47
N LEU A 70 -1.04 -13.54 -3.55
CA LEU A 70 -0.41 -12.86 -2.42
C LEU A 70 -0.34 -13.77 -1.19
N GLY A 71 0.75 -13.64 -0.42
CA GLY A 71 0.92 -14.37 0.84
C GLY A 71 1.02 -15.88 0.68
N CYS A 72 1.62 -16.34 -0.42
CA CYS A 72 1.85 -17.77 -0.71
C CYS A 72 3.10 -18.35 -0.07
N VAL A 73 3.93 -17.49 0.53
CA VAL A 73 5.21 -17.84 1.16
C VAL A 73 5.18 -17.35 2.59
N ARG A 74 5.63 -18.19 3.54
CA ARG A 74 5.79 -17.82 4.94
C ARG A 74 7.03 -18.47 5.55
N PHE A 75 7.51 -17.87 6.63
CA PHE A 75 8.57 -18.43 7.47
C PHE A 75 7.97 -18.92 8.78
N VAL A 76 8.30 -20.14 9.18
CA VAL A 76 7.82 -20.75 10.42
C VAL A 76 8.99 -20.92 11.38
N SER A 77 8.74 -20.72 12.68
CA SER A 77 9.72 -20.84 13.76
C SER A 77 10.82 -19.77 13.75
N ASP A 78 11.63 -19.75 14.81
CA ASP A 78 12.83 -18.89 14.94
C ASP A 78 13.91 -19.25 13.90
N GLU A 79 13.84 -20.49 13.40
CA GLU A 79 14.74 -21.00 12.37
C GLU A 79 14.39 -20.55 10.95
N SER A 80 13.34 -19.73 10.76
CA SER A 80 12.96 -19.18 9.45
C SER A 80 12.71 -20.25 8.38
N LEU A 81 12.06 -21.35 8.74
CA LEU A 81 11.78 -22.47 7.84
C LEU A 81 10.80 -22.06 6.75
N LEU A 82 11.23 -22.21 5.50
CA LEU A 82 10.47 -21.81 4.32
C LEU A 82 9.29 -22.76 4.10
N HIS A 83 8.09 -22.20 4.16
CA HIS A 83 6.86 -22.88 3.79
C HIS A 83 6.19 -22.16 2.63
N VAL A 84 5.73 -22.94 1.66
CA VAL A 84 4.94 -22.45 0.53
C VAL A 84 3.57 -23.11 0.57
N TYR A 85 2.53 -22.34 0.29
CA TYR A 85 1.18 -22.86 0.20
C TYR A 85 1.03 -23.68 -1.09
N SER A 86 0.63 -24.93 -0.96
CA SER A 86 0.36 -25.80 -2.10
C SER A 86 -1.13 -25.77 -2.44
N SER A 87 -1.47 -25.30 -3.64
CA SER A 87 -2.84 -25.31 -4.15
C SER A 87 -3.39 -26.73 -4.29
N THR A 88 -2.56 -27.66 -4.78
CA THR A 88 -2.93 -29.07 -5.00
C THR A 88 -3.23 -29.83 -3.71
N GLU A 89 -2.53 -29.50 -2.63
CA GLU A 89 -2.70 -30.14 -1.32
C GLU A 89 -3.54 -29.32 -0.36
N SER A 90 -3.89 -28.08 -0.74
CA SER A 90 -4.62 -27.10 0.08
C SER A 90 -4.00 -26.86 1.46
N GLN A 91 -2.68 -26.99 1.59
CA GLN A 91 -1.96 -26.87 2.86
C GLN A 91 -0.57 -26.24 2.68
N TRP A 92 -0.05 -25.72 3.79
CA TRP A 92 1.32 -25.22 3.86
C TRP A 92 2.31 -26.36 3.99
N LEU A 93 3.26 -26.44 3.07
CA LEU A 93 4.26 -27.51 3.06
C LEU A 93 5.68 -26.92 3.15
N PRO A 94 6.59 -27.60 3.87
CA PRO A 94 7.98 -27.20 3.92
C PRO A 94 8.68 -27.54 2.60
N VAL A 95 9.67 -26.72 2.22
CA VAL A 95 10.43 -26.91 0.98
C VAL A 95 11.65 -27.81 1.23
N CYS A 96 11.81 -28.84 0.42
CA CYS A 96 12.90 -29.80 0.50
C CYS A 96 14.19 -29.25 -0.11
N SER A 97 15.33 -29.60 0.50
CA SER A 97 16.66 -29.19 0.05
C SER A 97 17.16 -29.85 -1.24
N SER A 98 16.51 -30.92 -1.72
CA SER A 98 17.06 -31.81 -2.76
C SER A 98 17.43 -31.11 -4.07
N THR A 99 16.62 -30.17 -4.50
CA THR A 99 16.73 -29.45 -5.78
C THR A 99 16.71 -27.94 -5.59
N TRP A 100 16.92 -27.46 -4.35
CA TRP A 100 16.87 -26.04 -4.01
C TRP A 100 18.26 -25.40 -4.12
N ASP A 101 18.34 -24.30 -4.85
CA ASP A 101 19.57 -23.52 -5.02
C ASP A 101 19.39 -22.03 -4.68
N ASP A 102 20.49 -21.26 -4.77
CA ASP A 102 20.49 -19.84 -4.47
C ASP A 102 19.67 -19.00 -5.47
N SER A 103 19.40 -19.51 -6.68
CA SER A 103 18.56 -18.84 -7.66
C SER A 103 17.11 -18.79 -7.19
N PHE A 104 16.62 -19.91 -6.62
CA PHE A 104 15.29 -19.98 -6.02
C PHE A 104 15.20 -19.17 -4.74
N SER A 105 16.23 -19.18 -3.89
CA SER A 105 16.30 -18.28 -2.73
C SER A 105 16.14 -16.81 -3.13
N ARG A 106 16.82 -16.39 -4.22
CA ARG A 106 16.72 -15.02 -4.74
C ARG A 106 15.34 -14.71 -5.28
N LYS A 107 14.78 -15.61 -6.08
CA LYS A 107 13.43 -15.49 -6.61
C LYS A 107 12.40 -15.35 -5.49
N THR A 108 12.47 -16.20 -4.47
CA THR A 108 11.57 -16.17 -3.31
C THR A 108 11.70 -14.87 -2.52
N CYS A 109 12.91 -14.40 -2.22
CA CYS A 109 13.10 -13.12 -1.52
C CYS A 109 12.59 -11.92 -2.35
N GLN A 110 12.81 -11.92 -3.66
CA GLN A 110 12.30 -10.89 -4.56
C GLN A 110 10.77 -10.86 -4.63
N GLN A 111 10.12 -12.03 -4.66
CA GLN A 111 8.66 -12.14 -4.60
C GLN A 111 8.09 -11.59 -3.28
N LEU A 112 8.83 -11.68 -2.19
CA LEU A 112 8.48 -11.12 -0.89
C LEU A 112 8.82 -9.62 -0.76
N GLY A 113 9.39 -8.99 -1.79
CA GLY A 113 9.73 -7.56 -1.81
C GLY A 113 11.12 -7.20 -1.28
N PHE A 114 11.95 -8.20 -0.96
CA PHE A 114 13.34 -7.98 -0.51
C PHE A 114 14.27 -7.80 -1.71
N GLN A 115 15.25 -6.90 -1.59
CA GLN A 115 16.18 -6.62 -2.71
C GLN A 115 17.29 -7.67 -2.86
N ASN A 116 17.73 -8.30 -1.76
CA ASN A 116 18.80 -9.30 -1.76
C ASN A 116 18.48 -10.48 -0.83
N VAL A 117 19.02 -11.65 -1.18
CA VAL A 117 19.11 -12.83 -0.29
C VAL A 117 20.30 -12.61 0.63
N SER A 118 20.14 -12.90 1.92
CA SER A 118 21.28 -12.89 2.83
C SER A 118 21.75 -14.28 3.18
N GLN A 119 20.87 -15.28 3.29
CA GLN A 119 21.30 -16.61 3.73
C GLN A 119 20.29 -17.74 3.39
N THR A 120 20.80 -18.82 2.81
CA THR A 120 20.10 -20.11 2.68
C THR A 120 20.79 -21.14 3.58
N GLU A 121 20.04 -21.82 4.44
CA GLU A 121 20.52 -22.93 5.27
C GLU A 121 19.63 -24.17 5.08
N TYR A 122 20.15 -25.35 5.39
CA TYR A 122 19.41 -26.61 5.25
C TYR A 122 19.32 -27.33 6.59
N ILE A 123 18.12 -27.35 7.17
CA ILE A 123 17.89 -27.81 8.53
C ILE A 123 17.34 -29.24 8.49
N PRO A 124 17.96 -30.21 9.19
CA PRO A 124 17.43 -31.54 9.31
C PRO A 124 16.16 -31.53 10.17
N LEU A 125 15.06 -32.03 9.65
CA LEU A 125 13.79 -32.15 10.40
C LEU A 125 13.20 -33.53 10.20
N HIS A 126 12.73 -34.12 11.29
CA HIS A 126 12.01 -35.38 11.25
C HIS A 126 10.54 -35.11 10.93
N PHE A 127 10.24 -34.94 9.64
CA PHE A 127 8.90 -34.63 9.16
C PHE A 127 8.33 -35.80 8.33
N SER A 128 7.26 -36.42 8.82
CA SER A 128 6.63 -37.59 8.18
C SER A 128 5.55 -37.23 7.15
N GLY A 129 5.44 -35.96 6.77
CA GLY A 129 4.42 -35.47 5.84
C GLY A 129 4.95 -35.20 4.43
N LYS A 130 4.09 -34.62 3.59
CA LYS A 130 4.44 -34.16 2.25
C LYS A 130 5.31 -32.91 2.30
N SER A 131 6.11 -32.71 1.28
CA SER A 131 7.01 -31.56 1.15
C SER A 131 6.95 -31.04 -0.28
N LEU A 132 7.51 -29.86 -0.51
CA LEU A 132 7.62 -29.31 -1.85
C LEU A 132 9.05 -29.49 -2.36
N SER A 133 9.20 -29.99 -3.58
CA SER A 133 10.48 -30.01 -4.28
C SER A 133 10.37 -29.23 -5.59
N VAL A 134 11.50 -28.68 -6.03
CA VAL A 134 11.57 -28.00 -7.32
C VAL A 134 11.50 -29.06 -8.43
N THR A 135 10.54 -28.90 -9.34
CA THR A 135 10.41 -29.75 -10.54
C THR A 135 10.89 -29.05 -11.80
N ASP A 136 10.52 -27.78 -11.99
CA ASP A 136 10.84 -26.99 -13.17
C ASP A 136 11.07 -25.53 -12.78
N GLU A 137 11.91 -24.81 -13.54
CA GLU A 137 12.08 -23.37 -13.36
C GLU A 137 10.97 -22.59 -14.08
N ARG A 138 10.07 -21.97 -13.29
CA ARG A 138 8.98 -21.10 -13.78
C ARG A 138 9.16 -19.66 -13.30
N GLU A 139 8.27 -18.76 -13.72
CA GLU A 139 8.31 -17.35 -13.30
C GLU A 139 8.13 -17.19 -11.79
N THR A 140 7.22 -17.96 -11.19
CA THR A 140 6.91 -17.90 -9.75
C THR A 140 7.42 -19.15 -9.02
N ILE A 141 7.69 -19.02 -7.71
CA ILE A 141 8.08 -20.17 -6.91
C ILE A 141 6.94 -21.19 -6.80
N GLN A 142 5.70 -20.72 -6.74
CA GLN A 142 4.50 -21.55 -6.65
C GLN A 142 4.39 -22.53 -7.82
N GLN A 143 4.68 -22.07 -9.04
CA GLN A 143 4.67 -22.91 -10.24
C GLN A 143 5.87 -23.84 -10.37
N SER A 144 6.97 -23.51 -9.68
CA SER A 144 8.22 -24.27 -9.76
C SER A 144 8.23 -25.46 -8.79
N LEU A 145 7.27 -25.52 -7.86
CA LEU A 145 7.23 -26.47 -6.77
C LEU A 145 6.11 -27.50 -6.94
N ASN A 146 6.41 -28.76 -6.62
CA ASN A 146 5.41 -29.83 -6.60
C ASN A 146 5.49 -30.66 -5.31
N SER A 147 4.34 -31.21 -4.92
CA SER A 147 4.17 -32.07 -3.76
C SER A 147 4.93 -33.39 -3.96
N SER A 148 5.82 -33.70 -3.02
CA SER A 148 6.70 -34.86 -3.05
C SER A 148 7.17 -35.24 -1.64
N GLN A 149 7.86 -36.36 -1.49
CA GLN A 149 8.50 -36.74 -0.23
C GLN A 149 9.97 -36.29 -0.22
N CYS A 150 10.41 -35.66 0.87
CA CYS A 150 11.78 -35.18 1.00
C CYS A 150 12.72 -36.29 1.46
N LEU A 151 13.37 -36.96 0.51
CA LEU A 151 14.28 -38.08 0.80
C LEU A 151 15.55 -37.65 1.55
N THR A 152 15.93 -36.37 1.47
CA THR A 152 17.13 -35.85 2.15
C THR A 152 16.90 -35.59 3.64
N GLY A 153 15.65 -35.53 4.10
CA GLY A 153 15.29 -35.16 5.47
C GLY A 153 15.72 -33.75 5.89
N LYS A 154 16.13 -32.91 4.93
CA LYS A 154 16.63 -31.55 5.14
C LYS A 154 15.75 -30.56 4.40
N TYR A 155 15.36 -29.50 5.09
CA TYR A 155 14.43 -28.49 4.59
C TYR A 155 15.09 -27.12 4.52
N VAL A 156 14.57 -26.29 3.63
CA VAL A 156 15.11 -24.96 3.36
C VAL A 156 14.74 -24.01 4.49
N SER A 157 15.77 -23.45 5.13
CA SER A 157 15.67 -22.23 5.93
C SER A 157 16.18 -21.08 5.08
N LEU A 158 15.37 -20.05 4.94
CA LEU A 158 15.69 -18.91 4.10
C LEU A 158 15.54 -17.63 4.91
N ARG A 159 16.59 -16.82 4.89
CA ARG A 159 16.59 -15.47 5.45
C ARG A 159 16.77 -14.48 4.31
N CYS A 160 15.73 -13.69 4.12
CA CYS A 160 15.77 -12.50 3.27
C CYS A 160 16.10 -11.32 4.19
N THR A 161 17.37 -10.89 4.33
CA THR A 161 17.70 -9.69 5.12
C THR A 161 18.56 -8.67 4.39
N THR A 162 18.21 -7.39 4.61
CA THR A 162 19.07 -6.34 5.20
C THR A 162 18.21 -5.26 5.90
N CYS A 163 17.17 -5.63 6.66
CA CYS A 163 16.18 -4.64 7.11
C CYS A 163 15.29 -5.04 8.29
N GLY A 164 14.60 -4.05 8.88
CA GLY A 164 13.47 -4.29 9.79
C GLY A 164 13.80 -5.06 11.06
N GLN A 165 15.08 -5.13 11.46
CA GLN A 165 15.46 -5.77 12.74
C GLN A 165 14.63 -5.13 13.85
N ARG A 166 13.84 -5.96 14.55
CA ARG A 166 12.98 -5.52 15.66
C ARG A 166 13.84 -4.84 16.72
N ILE A 167 13.83 -3.51 16.73
CA ILE A 167 14.14 -2.75 17.94
C ILE A 167 12.82 -2.70 18.70
N SER A 168 12.57 -3.74 19.49
CA SER A 168 11.40 -3.78 20.38
C SER A 168 11.50 -2.61 21.36
N GLY A 169 10.51 -1.72 21.34
CA GLY A 169 10.43 -0.61 22.26
C GLY A 169 9.21 0.26 21.98
N ARG A 170 8.19 0.18 22.84
CA ARG A 170 7.17 1.22 22.93
C ARG A 170 7.87 2.46 23.46
N ILE A 171 7.84 3.57 22.72
CA ILE A 171 8.45 4.81 23.18
C ILE A 171 7.58 5.41 24.28
N ILE A 172 7.94 5.15 25.53
CA ILE A 172 7.46 5.87 26.72
C ILE A 172 8.72 6.42 27.41
N GLY A 173 8.89 7.74 27.44
CA GLY A 173 10.13 8.37 27.94
C GLY A 173 11.33 8.23 26.98
N GLY A 174 11.08 8.29 25.67
CA GLY A 174 12.12 8.20 24.64
C GLY A 174 13.20 9.27 24.71
N LYS A 175 14.30 9.04 23.99
CA LYS A 175 15.38 10.01 23.78
C LYS A 175 15.36 10.53 22.35
N GLU A 176 15.86 11.73 22.17
CA GLU A 176 16.07 12.33 20.84
C GLU A 176 16.87 11.38 19.94
N THR A 177 16.42 11.26 18.69
CA THR A 177 17.01 10.37 17.69
C THR A 177 17.41 11.17 16.46
N SER A 178 18.44 10.71 15.76
CA SER A 178 18.79 11.25 14.44
C SER A 178 17.93 10.60 13.37
N VAL A 179 17.67 11.35 12.28
CA VAL A 179 16.92 10.83 11.13
C VAL A 179 17.61 9.63 10.48
N ALA A 180 18.95 9.59 10.50
CA ALA A 180 19.73 8.46 9.99
C ALA A 180 19.42 7.10 10.66
N LYS A 181 18.86 7.10 11.88
CA LYS A 181 18.43 5.84 12.54
C LYS A 181 17.10 5.33 12.03
N TRP A 182 16.24 6.22 11.53
CA TRP A 182 14.89 5.91 11.07
C TRP A 182 14.62 6.63 9.74
N PRO A 183 15.42 6.33 8.69
CA PRO A 183 15.38 7.09 7.43
C PRO A 183 14.07 6.93 6.66
N TRP A 184 13.24 5.95 7.04
CA TRP A 184 11.89 5.76 6.50
C TRP A 184 10.81 6.56 7.21
N GLN A 185 11.10 7.11 8.39
CA GLN A 185 10.13 7.88 9.16
C GLN A 185 9.85 9.21 8.44
N VAL A 186 8.58 9.52 8.28
CA VAL A 186 8.14 10.81 7.74
C VAL A 186 7.12 11.48 8.65
N SER A 187 7.02 12.80 8.51
CA SER A 187 5.95 13.61 9.09
C SER A 187 4.92 13.91 8.00
N VAL A 188 3.69 13.48 8.22
CA VAL A 188 2.54 13.78 7.38
C VAL A 188 1.85 15.03 7.94
N GLN A 189 1.79 16.10 7.15
CA GLN A 189 1.26 17.39 7.56
C GLN A 189 0.10 17.84 6.67
N TYR A 190 -0.85 18.54 7.29
CA TYR A 190 -1.89 19.29 6.61
C TYR A 190 -1.63 20.78 6.85
N GLY A 191 -1.27 21.50 5.79
CA GLY A 191 -0.77 22.88 5.92
C GLY A 191 0.50 22.92 6.79
N PRO A 192 0.57 23.77 7.84
CA PRO A 192 1.71 23.84 8.76
C PRO A 192 1.63 22.87 9.94
N ILE A 193 0.57 22.05 10.02
CA ILE A 193 0.28 21.24 11.21
C ILE A 193 0.68 19.79 10.96
N HIS A 194 1.50 19.23 11.86
CA HIS A 194 1.75 17.79 11.91
C HIS A 194 0.50 17.03 12.35
N ILE A 195 0.07 16.08 11.53
CA ILE A 195 -1.11 15.25 11.80
C ILE A 195 -0.69 13.84 12.24
N CYS A 196 0.16 13.19 11.43
CA CYS A 196 0.51 11.79 11.63
C CYS A 196 1.97 11.49 11.24
N GLY A 197 2.44 10.34 11.71
CA GLY A 197 3.63 9.69 11.14
C GLY A 197 3.31 8.93 9.85
N GLY A 198 4.35 8.60 9.10
CA GLY A 198 4.27 7.69 7.97
C GLY A 198 5.58 6.94 7.76
N THR A 199 5.56 5.96 6.87
CA THR A 199 6.71 5.14 6.48
C THR A 199 6.92 5.17 4.98
N ILE A 200 8.11 5.49 4.50
CA ILE A 200 8.46 5.42 3.07
C ILE A 200 8.48 3.95 2.64
N ILE A 201 7.60 3.53 1.74
CA ILE A 201 7.60 2.14 1.22
C ILE A 201 8.10 2.05 -0.23
N GLY A 202 8.26 3.20 -0.89
CA GLY A 202 8.84 3.31 -2.22
C GLY A 202 9.21 4.75 -2.53
N ALA A 203 9.93 4.99 -3.62
CA ALA A 203 10.43 6.33 -3.96
C ALA A 203 9.31 7.38 -4.03
N GLN A 204 8.08 7.00 -4.39
CA GLN A 204 6.93 7.92 -4.49
C GLN A 204 5.77 7.51 -3.57
N TRP A 205 6.01 6.60 -2.62
CA TRP A 205 4.95 5.95 -1.84
C TRP A 205 5.24 5.98 -0.34
N VAL A 206 4.25 6.44 0.41
CA VAL A 206 4.26 6.47 1.87
C VAL A 206 3.06 5.69 2.41
N LEU A 207 3.32 4.84 3.39
CA LEU A 207 2.32 4.14 4.17
C LEU A 207 1.99 4.95 5.43
N THR A 208 0.71 5.10 5.74
CA THR A 208 0.22 5.76 6.95
C THR A 208 -1.13 5.15 7.38
N ALA A 209 -1.76 5.71 8.39
CA ALA A 209 -3.06 5.27 8.89
C ALA A 209 -4.20 5.98 8.15
N ALA A 210 -5.35 5.32 8.02
CA ALA A 210 -6.54 5.88 7.39
C ALA A 210 -7.15 7.00 8.23
N HIS A 211 -7.21 6.85 9.55
CA HIS A 211 -7.81 7.82 10.48
C HIS A 211 -7.17 9.22 10.38
N CYS A 212 -5.91 9.30 9.93
CA CYS A 212 -5.19 10.55 9.71
C CYS A 212 -5.94 11.52 8.79
N PHE A 213 -6.81 11.00 7.91
CA PHE A 213 -7.54 11.78 6.92
C PHE A 213 -8.98 12.12 7.31
N PHE A 214 -9.45 11.71 8.49
CA PHE A 214 -10.84 11.91 8.92
C PHE A 214 -11.01 13.03 9.95
N MET A 215 -9.95 13.80 10.24
CA MET A 215 -9.99 14.89 11.22
C MET A 215 -10.89 16.08 10.86
N ASN A 216 -11.19 16.27 9.56
CA ASN A 216 -12.12 17.30 9.10
C ASN A 216 -13.07 16.70 8.06
N SER A 217 -14.35 17.09 8.10
CA SER A 217 -15.37 16.67 7.14
C SER A 217 -15.08 17.10 5.69
N MET A 218 -14.09 17.99 5.49
CA MET A 218 -13.60 18.44 4.19
C MET A 218 -12.31 17.70 3.80
N LYS A 219 -12.47 16.79 2.85
CA LYS A 219 -11.45 15.92 2.24
C LYS A 219 -10.62 16.69 1.19
N ILE A 220 -9.82 17.67 1.62
CA ILE A 220 -9.01 18.52 0.73
C ILE A 220 -7.61 17.91 0.57
N LEU A 221 -7.17 17.66 -0.68
CA LEU A 221 -5.83 17.13 -0.97
C LEU A 221 -4.73 18.19 -1.01
N ASP A 222 -5.05 19.41 -1.46
CA ASP A 222 -4.07 20.41 -1.89
C ASP A 222 -3.11 20.87 -0.78
N ASP A 223 -3.48 20.65 0.48
CA ASP A 223 -2.72 21.06 1.66
C ASP A 223 -1.87 19.92 2.28
N TRP A 224 -1.96 18.69 1.77
CA TRP A 224 -1.19 17.57 2.31
C TRP A 224 0.25 17.58 1.80
N LYS A 225 1.19 17.52 2.75
CA LYS A 225 2.63 17.42 2.48
C LYS A 225 3.30 16.36 3.34
N VAL A 226 4.29 15.70 2.76
CA VAL A 226 5.15 14.75 3.45
C VAL A 226 6.54 15.33 3.61
N TYR A 227 7.05 15.32 4.84
CA TYR A 227 8.40 15.77 5.19
C TYR A 227 9.23 14.55 5.60
N SER A 228 10.43 14.44 5.01
CA SER A 228 11.38 13.34 5.20
C SER A 228 12.78 13.91 5.39
N GLY A 229 13.72 13.11 5.93
CA GLY A 229 15.12 13.56 6.08
C GLY A 229 15.35 14.58 7.20
N VAL A 230 14.37 14.77 8.09
CA VAL A 230 14.49 15.65 9.25
C VAL A 230 14.04 14.96 10.53
N SER A 231 14.70 15.28 11.65
CA SER A 231 14.35 14.81 12.99
C SER A 231 13.74 15.88 13.89
N ASP A 232 13.81 17.16 13.49
CA ASP A 232 13.16 18.29 14.17
C ASP A 232 12.19 19.00 13.22
N LEU A 233 10.93 19.13 13.63
CA LEU A 233 9.89 19.83 12.86
C LEU A 233 10.13 21.34 12.75
N LYS A 234 11.01 21.91 13.58
CA LYS A 234 11.45 23.31 13.48
C LYS A 234 12.46 23.53 12.35
N GLN A 235 13.07 22.45 11.86
CA GLN A 235 13.99 22.52 10.74
C GLN A 235 13.23 22.86 9.46
N HIS A 236 13.74 23.82 8.69
CA HIS A 236 13.15 24.15 7.40
C HIS A 236 13.51 23.05 6.40
N ALA A 237 12.56 22.16 6.15
CA ALA A 237 12.63 21.19 5.06
C ALA A 237 11.51 21.46 4.06
N GLU A 238 11.79 21.18 2.79
CA GLU A 238 10.76 21.24 1.75
C GLU A 238 9.90 19.97 1.83
N GLY A 239 8.64 20.12 2.21
CA GLY A 239 7.66 19.05 2.16
C GLY A 239 7.24 18.77 0.72
N ILE A 240 7.11 17.49 0.36
CA ILE A 240 6.61 17.08 -0.95
C ILE A 240 5.08 17.00 -0.93
N SER A 241 4.42 17.68 -1.87
CA SER A 241 2.96 17.62 -2.02
C SER A 241 2.47 16.22 -2.36
N VAL A 242 1.25 15.91 -1.94
CA VAL A 242 0.63 14.60 -2.16
C VAL A 242 -0.25 14.68 -3.40
N SER A 243 -0.09 13.73 -4.32
CA SER A 243 -0.88 13.65 -5.56
C SER A 243 -2.13 12.79 -5.41
N GLN A 244 -2.09 11.80 -4.52
CA GLN A 244 -3.20 10.88 -4.28
C GLN A 244 -3.10 10.31 -2.87
N VAL A 245 -4.26 10.16 -2.22
CA VAL A 245 -4.41 9.38 -0.99
C VAL A 245 -5.37 8.24 -1.30
N ILE A 246 -4.95 7.01 -0.99
CA ILE A 246 -5.70 5.77 -1.16
C ILE A 246 -5.97 5.22 0.24
N ILE A 247 -7.22 5.28 0.66
CA ILE A 247 -7.65 4.72 1.95
C ILE A 247 -8.26 3.35 1.68
N ASN A 248 -7.99 2.39 2.56
CA ASN A 248 -8.62 1.08 2.50
C ASN A 248 -10.15 1.21 2.44
N SER A 249 -10.79 0.54 1.49
CA SER A 249 -12.24 0.65 1.28
C SER A 249 -13.08 0.12 2.43
N ASN A 250 -12.49 -0.72 3.28
CA ASN A 250 -13.15 -1.34 4.43
C ASN A 250 -12.93 -0.55 5.72
N TYR A 251 -12.18 0.55 5.69
CA TYR A 251 -11.96 1.38 6.87
C TYR A 251 -13.27 1.97 7.40
N SER A 252 -13.47 1.84 8.71
CA SER A 252 -14.59 2.42 9.44
C SER A 252 -14.08 3.21 10.64
N ASP A 253 -14.42 4.49 10.70
CA ASP A 253 -14.05 5.42 11.79
C ASP A 253 -14.71 5.01 13.13
N ASP A 254 -15.78 4.21 13.10
CA ASP A 254 -16.47 3.75 14.31
C ASP A 254 -15.74 2.62 15.05
N HIS A 255 -14.86 1.88 14.37
CA HIS A 255 -14.24 0.66 14.89
C HIS A 255 -12.71 0.63 14.74
N ASP A 256 -12.12 1.61 14.05
CA ASP A 256 -10.70 1.64 13.68
C ASP A 256 -10.20 0.38 12.93
N ASP A 257 -11.13 -0.40 12.39
CA ASP A 257 -10.81 -1.58 11.59
C ASP A 257 -10.26 -1.17 10.22
N TYR A 258 -9.26 -1.91 9.71
CA TYR A 258 -8.61 -1.64 8.43
C TYR A 258 -7.99 -0.24 8.32
N ASP A 259 -7.43 0.27 9.42
CA ASP A 259 -6.80 1.59 9.53
C ASP A 259 -5.45 1.69 8.79
N ILE A 260 -5.51 1.64 7.45
CA ILE A 260 -4.36 1.68 6.55
C ILE A 260 -4.65 2.56 5.34
N ALA A 261 -3.67 3.38 4.97
CA ALA A 261 -3.73 4.24 3.81
C ALA A 261 -2.37 4.41 3.14
N LEU A 262 -2.40 4.62 1.82
CA LEU A 262 -1.25 4.91 0.98
C LEU A 262 -1.32 6.34 0.47
N MET A 263 -0.19 7.04 0.55
CA MET A 263 -0.01 8.37 -0.02
C MET A 263 0.97 8.29 -1.19
N LYS A 264 0.53 8.74 -2.37
CA LYS A 264 1.37 8.91 -3.54
C LYS A 264 1.87 10.34 -3.61
N LEU A 265 3.18 10.52 -3.56
CA LEU A 265 3.81 11.83 -3.64
C LEU A 265 3.70 12.42 -5.06
N SER A 266 3.73 13.74 -5.22
CA SER A 266 3.69 14.41 -6.53
C SER A 266 4.97 14.19 -7.36
N ARG A 267 6.09 13.97 -6.67
CA ARG A 267 7.39 13.63 -7.25
C ARG A 267 8.09 12.56 -6.38
N PRO A 268 8.97 11.73 -6.96
CA PRO A 268 9.74 10.77 -6.18
C PRO A 268 10.73 11.46 -5.22
N LEU A 269 10.94 10.83 -4.07
CA LEU A 269 11.96 11.13 -3.07
C LEU A 269 13.34 10.78 -3.62
N THR A 270 14.32 11.63 -3.32
CA THR A 270 15.73 11.31 -3.53
C THR A 270 16.20 10.44 -2.38
N LEU A 271 16.30 9.12 -2.62
CA LEU A 271 16.72 8.18 -1.59
C LEU A 271 18.20 8.41 -1.21
N SER A 272 18.48 8.45 0.09
CA SER A 272 19.79 8.69 0.69
C SER A 272 19.91 7.95 2.03
N GLY A 273 21.04 8.08 2.74
CA GLY A 273 21.20 7.49 4.07
C GLY A 273 20.19 8.00 5.12
N GLU A 274 19.59 9.16 4.88
CA GLU A 274 18.64 9.82 5.78
C GLU A 274 17.18 9.72 5.28
N VAL A 275 17.00 9.27 4.03
CA VAL A 275 15.70 9.11 3.37
C VAL A 275 15.71 7.79 2.63
N SER A 276 15.16 6.73 3.21
CA SER A 276 15.13 5.42 2.57
C SER A 276 13.92 4.62 3.01
N LYS A 277 13.54 3.60 2.25
CA LYS A 277 12.51 2.65 2.69
C LYS A 277 13.03 1.81 3.87
N PRO A 278 12.17 1.25 4.74
CA PRO A 278 12.56 0.09 5.53
C PRO A 278 13.11 -0.90 4.51
N GLY A 279 14.33 -1.39 4.74
CA GLY A 279 14.96 -2.26 3.75
C GLY A 279 14.14 -3.52 3.48
#